data_AF-A0AAU5H5C3-F1
#
_entry.id   AF-A0AAU5H5C3-F1
#
_cell.length_a   1.000
_cell.length_b   1.000
_cell.length_c   1.000
_cell.angle_alpha   90.00
_cell.angle_beta   90.00
_cell.angle_gamma   90.00
#
_symmetry.space_group_name_H-M   'P 1'
#
loop_
_entity.id
_entity.type
_entity.pdbx_description
1 polymer ?
#
loop_
_entity_poly.entity_id
_entity_poly.type
_entity_poly.pdbx_seq_one_letter_code
_entity_poly.pdbx_strand_id
1 'polypeptide(L)'
;MVDAVITGNFFQEIMAQIPEFDRRVTKEMEWNSSIGHGPEDLDHFKYNPYTLTYELFDTVLIPALNSPELCIDLLTRCFAILEHAALSVDSTVRGNLAFAVADFLLDDLGPTTYSQAGPAFRALMVECLAEEGLPVPESWR
;
A
#
# COMPACT_ATOMS: atom_id res chain seq x y z
N MET A 1 -15.35 2.20 22.16
CA MET A 1 -13.96 1.86 22.48
C MET A 1 -13.20 2.04 21.18
N VAL A 2 -12.32 3.03 21.12
CA VAL A 2 -11.37 3.16 20.01
C VAL A 2 -10.31 2.12 20.36
N ASP A 3 -10.36 0.98 19.68
CA ASP A 3 -9.39 -0.08 19.92
C ASP A 3 -7.99 0.48 19.69
N ALA A 4 -7.11 0.18 20.64
CA ALA A 4 -5.71 0.50 20.58
C ALA A 4 -5.12 -0.26 19.40
N VAL A 5 -5.10 0.36 18.22
CA VAL A 5 -4.27 -0.11 17.12
C VAL A 5 -2.84 0.22 17.50
N ILE A 6 -2.19 -0.84 17.94
CA ILE A 6 -0.83 -0.91 18.44
C ILE A 6 0.08 -0.35 17.33
N THR A 7 0.72 0.77 17.65
CA THR A 7 1.96 1.23 17.01
C THR A 7 2.91 0.04 16.87
N GLY A 8 3.00 -0.52 15.68
CA GLY A 8 3.89 -1.65 15.40
C GLY A 8 3.58 -2.48 14.17
N ASN A 9 2.34 -2.56 13.67
CA ASN A 9 1.98 -3.72 12.84
C ASN A 9 1.04 -3.51 11.65
N PHE A 10 1.05 -2.33 10.99
CA PHE A 10 0.31 -2.12 9.74
C PHE A 10 0.48 -3.28 8.73
N PHE A 11 1.71 -3.76 8.54
CA PHE A 11 2.00 -4.88 7.65
C PHE A 11 1.60 -6.26 8.19
N GLN A 12 1.68 -6.49 9.50
CA GLN A 12 1.16 -7.72 10.07
C GLN A 12 -0.38 -7.76 10.00
N GLU A 13 -1.03 -6.60 10.10
CA GLU A 13 -2.47 -6.45 9.89
C GLU A 13 -2.85 -6.71 8.42
N ILE A 14 -2.04 -6.23 7.46
CA ILE A 14 -2.19 -6.57 6.03
C ILE A 14 -2.09 -8.09 5.82
N MET A 15 -1.01 -8.72 6.30
CA MET A 15 -0.80 -10.16 6.15
C MET A 15 -1.91 -10.97 6.82
N ALA A 16 -2.44 -10.50 7.96
CA ALA A 16 -3.53 -11.16 8.67
C ALA A 16 -4.91 -10.99 7.99
N GLN A 17 -5.17 -9.84 7.35
CA GLN A 17 -6.47 -9.54 6.72
C GLN A 17 -6.54 -9.97 5.25
N ILE A 18 -5.40 -10.17 4.61
CA ILE A 18 -5.28 -10.53 3.19
C ILE A 18 -4.37 -11.76 3.05
N PRO A 19 -4.90 -12.99 3.27
CA PRO A 19 -4.10 -14.22 3.16
C PRO A 19 -3.49 -14.44 1.76
N GLU A 20 -4.09 -13.87 0.72
CA GLU A 20 -3.55 -13.87 -0.64
C GLU A 20 -2.23 -13.10 -0.75
N PHE A 21 -2.02 -12.10 0.12
CA PHE A 21 -0.78 -11.32 0.23
C PHE A 21 0.36 -12.21 0.74
N ASP A 22 0.13 -12.92 1.85
CA ASP A 22 1.11 -13.84 2.45
C ASP A 22 1.61 -14.89 1.45
N ARG A 23 0.71 -15.49 0.67
CA ARG A 23 1.08 -16.46 -0.38
C ARG A 23 1.89 -15.88 -1.52
N ARG A 24 1.63 -14.63 -1.92
CA ARG A 24 2.37 -13.99 -3.02
C ARG A 24 3.72 -13.47 -2.53
N VAL A 25 3.77 -12.80 -1.40
CA VAL A 25 5.01 -12.41 -0.72
C VAL A 25 5.90 -13.63 -0.51
N THR A 26 5.35 -14.75 -0.02
CA THR A 26 6.12 -16.00 0.13
C THR A 26 6.70 -16.48 -1.20
N LYS A 27 5.94 -16.43 -2.30
CA LYS A 27 6.43 -16.81 -3.64
C LYS A 27 7.48 -15.86 -4.19
N GLU A 28 7.32 -14.56 -3.98
CA GLU A 28 8.29 -13.54 -4.37
C GLU A 28 9.59 -13.69 -3.57
N MET A 29 9.49 -13.99 -2.26
CA MET A 29 10.63 -14.29 -1.39
C MET A 29 11.36 -15.57 -1.83
N GLU A 30 10.61 -16.62 -2.17
CA GLU A 30 11.15 -17.86 -2.73
C GLU A 30 11.87 -17.60 -4.07
N TRP A 31 11.28 -16.76 -4.93
CA TRP A 31 11.87 -16.34 -6.20
C TRP A 31 13.15 -15.51 -5.99
N ASN A 32 13.12 -14.49 -5.13
CA ASN A 32 14.27 -13.62 -4.83
C ASN A 32 15.41 -14.39 -4.16
N SER A 33 15.09 -15.38 -3.32
CA SER A 33 16.07 -16.34 -2.77
C SER A 33 16.70 -17.21 -3.87
N SER A 34 15.97 -17.49 -4.95
CA SER A 34 16.44 -18.34 -6.05
C SER A 34 17.38 -17.63 -7.04
N ILE A 35 17.33 -16.29 -7.10
CA ILE A 35 18.19 -15.45 -7.96
C ILE A 35 19.48 -14.97 -7.28
N GLY A 36 19.74 -15.39 -6.03
CA GLY A 36 21.05 -15.25 -5.39
C GLY A 36 21.24 -13.98 -4.55
N HIS A 37 20.17 -13.32 -4.14
CA HIS A 37 20.23 -12.27 -3.12
C HIS A 37 20.63 -12.86 -1.75
N GLY A 38 21.42 -12.10 -0.99
CA GLY A 38 21.92 -12.56 0.31
C GLY A 38 20.81 -12.67 1.35
N PRO A 39 20.99 -13.45 2.42
CA PRO A 39 20.01 -13.52 3.52
C PRO A 39 19.78 -12.15 4.19
N GLU A 40 20.77 -11.26 4.17
CA GLU A 40 20.64 -9.88 4.65
C GLU A 40 19.72 -9.02 3.75
N ASP A 41 19.69 -9.28 2.44
CA ASP A 41 18.74 -8.64 1.53
C ASP A 41 17.32 -9.13 1.87
N LEU A 42 17.12 -10.44 2.06
CA LEU A 42 15.81 -11.03 2.37
C LEU A 42 15.23 -10.56 3.71
N ASP A 43 16.06 -10.41 4.76
CA ASP A 43 15.63 -9.81 6.02
C ASP A 43 15.33 -8.32 5.86
N HIS A 44 16.06 -7.61 4.99
CA HIS A 44 15.73 -6.23 4.63
C HIS A 44 14.37 -6.16 3.93
N PHE A 45 14.06 -7.07 3.00
CA PHE A 45 12.73 -7.15 2.36
C PHE A 45 11.62 -7.43 3.38
N LYS A 46 11.86 -8.34 4.33
CA LYS A 46 10.85 -8.82 5.29
C LYS A 46 10.55 -7.84 6.43
N TYR A 47 11.50 -6.99 6.79
CA TYR A 47 11.39 -6.08 7.93
C TYR A 47 11.49 -4.60 7.57
N ASN A 48 11.73 -4.24 6.30
CA ASN A 48 11.67 -2.87 5.85
C ASN A 48 10.22 -2.48 5.51
N PRO A 49 9.61 -1.56 6.27
CA PRO A 49 8.24 -1.12 6.01
C PRO A 49 8.06 -0.50 4.61
N TYR A 50 9.10 0.14 4.06
CA TYR A 50 9.05 0.69 2.71
C TYR A 50 8.89 -0.40 1.65
N THR A 51 9.68 -1.47 1.76
CA THR A 51 9.63 -2.62 0.84
C THR A 51 8.31 -3.37 0.91
N LEU A 52 7.75 -3.54 2.11
CA LEU A 52 6.44 -4.15 2.27
C LEU A 52 5.30 -3.25 1.74
N THR A 53 5.44 -1.93 1.85
CA THR A 53 4.52 -0.98 1.20
C THR A 53 4.60 -1.14 -0.32
N TYR A 54 5.81 -1.16 -0.85
CA TYR A 54 6.08 -1.33 -2.29
C TYR A 54 5.42 -2.61 -2.83
N GLU A 55 5.56 -3.74 -2.15
CA GLU A 55 4.94 -5.02 -2.53
C GLU A 55 3.40 -5.02 -2.41
N LEU A 56 2.84 -4.31 -1.40
CA LEU A 56 1.39 -4.10 -1.30
C LEU A 56 0.84 -3.41 -2.55
N PHE A 57 1.54 -2.40 -3.04
CA PHE A 57 1.14 -1.66 -4.22
C PHE A 57 1.35 -2.49 -5.49
N ASP A 58 2.58 -2.88 -5.78
CA ASP A 58 2.95 -3.51 -7.05
C ASP A 58 2.32 -4.90 -7.25
N THR A 59 2.28 -5.72 -6.21
CA THR A 59 1.95 -7.14 -6.34
C THR A 59 0.47 -7.45 -6.09
N VAL A 60 -0.23 -6.58 -5.35
CA VAL A 60 -1.61 -6.84 -4.93
C VAL A 60 -2.57 -5.73 -5.32
N LEU A 61 -2.32 -4.48 -4.92
CA LEU A 61 -3.27 -3.41 -5.20
C LEU A 61 -3.35 -3.10 -6.69
N ILE A 62 -2.22 -2.95 -7.39
CA ILE A 62 -2.19 -2.63 -8.83
C ILE A 62 -2.87 -3.74 -9.66
N PRO A 63 -2.55 -5.04 -9.49
CA PRO A 63 -3.25 -6.11 -10.20
C PRO A 63 -4.76 -6.15 -9.89
N ALA A 64 -5.15 -5.91 -8.64
CA ALA A 64 -6.55 -5.88 -8.25
C ALA A 64 -7.29 -4.69 -8.89
N LEU A 65 -6.65 -3.51 -8.96
CA LEU A 65 -7.17 -2.32 -9.63
C LEU A 65 -7.35 -2.52 -11.14
N ASN A 66 -6.49 -3.32 -11.76
CA ASN A 66 -6.58 -3.70 -13.18
C ASN A 66 -7.62 -4.80 -13.46
N SER A 67 -8.15 -5.47 -12.44
CA SER A 67 -9.19 -6.51 -12.58
C SER A 67 -10.23 -6.43 -11.46
N PRO A 68 -10.91 -5.27 -11.30
CA PRO A 68 -11.69 -4.98 -10.11
C PRO A 68 -12.89 -5.91 -9.95
N GLU A 69 -13.53 -6.31 -11.04
CA GLU A 69 -14.70 -7.22 -11.02
C GLU A 69 -14.38 -8.61 -10.45
N LEU A 70 -13.12 -9.03 -10.51
CA LEU A 70 -12.65 -10.32 -10.00
C LEU A 70 -12.09 -10.23 -8.57
N CYS A 71 -11.91 -9.01 -8.05
CA CYS A 71 -11.15 -8.74 -6.83
C CYS A 71 -11.82 -7.71 -5.90
N ILE A 72 -13.14 -7.50 -5.99
CA ILE A 72 -13.87 -6.46 -5.24
C ILE A 72 -13.63 -6.56 -3.72
N ASP A 73 -13.74 -7.76 -3.14
CA ASP A 73 -13.54 -7.97 -1.69
C ASP A 73 -12.10 -7.72 -1.26
N LEU A 74 -11.14 -7.99 -2.15
CA LEU A 74 -9.71 -7.74 -1.93
C LEU A 74 -9.43 -6.23 -1.97
N LEU A 75 -9.93 -5.53 -2.98
CA LEU A 75 -9.83 -4.07 -3.10
C LEU A 75 -10.44 -3.36 -1.90
N THR A 76 -11.64 -3.77 -1.48
CA THR A 76 -12.31 -3.19 -0.31
C THR A 76 -11.46 -3.32 0.95
N ARG A 77 -10.85 -4.49 1.18
CA ARG A 77 -9.95 -4.73 2.31
C ARG A 77 -8.67 -3.91 2.20
N CYS A 78 -8.04 -3.85 1.03
CA CYS A 78 -6.84 -3.04 0.80
C CYS A 78 -7.11 -1.56 1.09
N PHE A 79 -8.18 -0.98 0.53
CA PHE A 79 -8.50 0.43 0.72
C PHE A 79 -8.89 0.77 2.17
N ALA A 80 -9.57 -0.14 2.88
CA ALA A 80 -9.83 0.05 4.31
C ALA A 80 -8.54 0.13 5.13
N ILE A 81 -7.53 -0.68 4.77
CA ILE A 81 -6.23 -0.67 5.42
C ILE A 81 -5.43 0.60 5.06
N LEU A 82 -5.40 0.99 3.79
CA LEU A 82 -4.75 2.23 3.35
C LEU A 82 -5.36 3.47 4.02
N GLU A 83 -6.68 3.51 4.17
CA GLU A 83 -7.39 4.55 4.92
C GLU A 83 -6.93 4.59 6.39
N HIS A 84 -6.79 3.42 7.02
CA HIS A 84 -6.30 3.33 8.38
C HIS A 84 -4.84 3.82 8.52
N ALA A 85 -3.95 3.47 7.59
CA ALA A 85 -2.58 3.98 7.59
C ALA A 85 -2.52 5.49 7.34
N ALA A 86 -3.37 6.04 6.46
CA ALA A 86 -3.46 7.48 6.23
C ALA A 86 -3.93 8.24 7.49
N LEU A 87 -4.75 7.61 8.33
CA LEU A 87 -5.19 8.14 9.63
C LEU A 87 -4.18 7.91 10.77
N SER A 88 -3.08 7.19 10.52
CA SER A 88 -2.11 6.86 11.56
C SER A 88 -1.44 8.12 12.12
N VAL A 89 -1.36 8.21 13.45
CA VAL A 89 -0.59 9.23 14.16
C VAL A 89 0.92 8.96 14.11
N ASP A 90 1.32 7.77 13.70
CA ASP A 90 2.72 7.41 13.48
C ASP A 90 3.21 8.00 12.15
N SER A 91 4.09 8.99 12.23
CA SER A 91 4.68 9.68 11.07
C SER A 91 5.46 8.74 10.15
N THR A 92 5.99 7.64 10.68
CA THR A 92 6.74 6.64 9.90
C THR A 92 5.79 5.87 8.99
N VAL A 93 4.63 5.45 9.52
CA VAL A 93 3.61 4.72 8.74
C VAL A 93 3.05 5.62 7.64
N ARG A 94 2.64 6.84 8.01
CA ARG A 94 2.08 7.80 7.05
C ARG A 94 3.11 8.24 6.01
N GLY A 95 4.38 8.43 6.40
CA GLY A 95 5.47 8.77 5.50
C GLY A 95 5.80 7.66 4.50
N ASN A 96 5.87 6.40 4.93
CA ASN A 96 6.09 5.27 4.03
C ASN A 96 4.93 5.09 3.04
N LEU A 97 3.69 5.29 3.51
CA LEU A 97 2.52 5.28 2.63
C LEU A 97 2.59 6.42 1.60
N ALA A 98 3.01 7.63 2.01
CA ALA A 98 3.16 8.77 1.10
C ALA A 98 4.15 8.47 -0.03
N PHE A 99 5.31 7.90 0.29
CA PHE A 99 6.28 7.49 -0.72
C PHE A 99 5.69 6.49 -1.72
N ALA A 100 5.01 5.46 -1.24
CA ALA A 100 4.42 4.46 -2.14
C ALA A 100 3.27 5.03 -2.99
N VAL A 101 2.49 5.96 -2.46
CA VAL A 101 1.48 6.69 -3.24
C VAL A 101 2.16 7.45 -4.37
N ALA A 102 3.22 8.21 -4.07
CA ALA A 102 3.97 8.97 -5.06
C ALA A 102 4.56 8.09 -6.17
N ASP A 103 5.18 6.97 -5.78
CA ASP A 103 5.86 6.06 -6.72
C ASP A 103 4.91 5.30 -7.65
N PHE A 104 3.70 4.94 -7.18
CA PHE A 104 2.84 3.97 -7.89
C PHE A 104 1.47 4.45 -8.30
N LEU A 105 0.90 5.39 -7.55
CA LEU A 105 -0.52 5.70 -7.67
C LEU A 105 -0.80 7.07 -8.26
N LEU A 106 0.17 7.96 -8.35
CA LEU A 106 -0.09 9.31 -8.89
C LEU A 106 -0.13 9.34 -10.42
N ASP A 107 0.28 8.27 -11.10
CA ASP A 107 0.28 8.14 -12.56
C ASP A 107 -1.06 7.57 -13.08
N ASP A 108 -1.05 6.72 -14.11
CA ASP A 108 -2.24 6.16 -14.78
C ASP A 108 -3.31 5.55 -13.85
N LEU A 109 -2.92 5.04 -12.68
CA LEU A 109 -3.84 4.42 -11.71
C LEU A 109 -4.47 5.41 -10.73
N GLY A 110 -4.05 6.67 -10.74
CA GLY A 110 -4.48 7.69 -9.79
C GLY A 110 -5.98 7.95 -9.76
N PRO A 111 -6.65 8.19 -10.91
CA PRO A 111 -8.09 8.36 -10.95
C PRO A 111 -8.88 7.17 -10.38
N THR A 112 -8.49 5.95 -10.75
CA THR A 112 -9.15 4.73 -10.26
C THR A 112 -8.94 4.56 -8.76
N THR A 113 -7.71 4.76 -8.29
CA THR A 113 -7.35 4.65 -6.88
C THR A 113 -8.09 5.69 -6.05
N TYR A 114 -8.09 6.95 -6.48
CA TYR A 114 -8.77 8.04 -5.79
C TYR A 114 -10.28 7.79 -5.68
N SER A 115 -10.91 7.24 -6.72
CA SER A 115 -12.34 6.92 -6.72
C SER A 115 -12.72 5.89 -5.65
N GLN A 116 -11.83 4.94 -5.35
CA GLN A 116 -12.05 3.87 -4.37
C GLN A 116 -11.53 4.21 -2.96
N ALA A 117 -10.64 5.18 -2.86
CA ALA A 117 -10.04 5.63 -1.61
C ALA A 117 -11.06 6.28 -0.66
N GLY A 118 -10.84 6.11 0.64
CA GLY A 118 -11.54 6.85 1.69
C GLY A 118 -11.01 8.29 1.85
N PRO A 119 -11.65 9.11 2.70
CA PRO A 119 -11.31 10.53 2.84
C PRO A 119 -9.87 10.81 3.25
N ALA A 120 -9.31 10.05 4.20
CA ALA A 120 -7.95 10.28 4.68
C ALA A 120 -6.92 9.89 3.62
N PHE A 121 -7.14 8.78 2.93
CA PHE A 121 -6.25 8.34 1.87
C PHE A 121 -6.31 9.29 0.66
N ARG A 122 -7.50 9.80 0.30
CA ARG A 122 -7.65 10.86 -0.72
C ARG A 122 -6.88 12.13 -0.35
N ALA A 123 -6.97 12.56 0.92
CA ALA A 123 -6.23 13.71 1.39
C ALA A 123 -4.71 13.50 1.24
N LEU A 124 -4.21 12.32 1.62
CA LEU A 124 -2.81 11.96 1.44
C LEU A 124 -2.38 11.96 -0.03
N MET A 125 -3.20 11.43 -0.94
CA MET A 125 -2.90 11.47 -2.38
C MET A 125 -2.77 12.90 -2.91
N VAL A 126 -3.63 13.82 -2.45
CA VAL A 126 -3.56 15.25 -2.82
C VAL A 126 -2.32 15.92 -2.22
N GLU A 127 -1.96 15.59 -0.99
CA GLU A 127 -0.72 16.08 -0.36
C GLU A 127 0.52 15.63 -1.16
N CYS A 128 0.58 14.36 -1.58
CA CYS A 128 1.70 13.85 -2.38
C CYS A 128 1.81 14.58 -3.72
N LEU A 129 0.70 14.85 -4.42
CA LEU A 129 0.72 15.67 -5.64
C LEU A 129 1.27 17.08 -5.38
N ALA A 130 0.88 17.70 -4.27
CA ALA A 130 1.35 19.04 -3.92
C ALA A 130 2.86 19.06 -3.61
N GLU A 131 3.37 18.02 -2.92
CA GLU A 131 4.79 17.84 -2.62
C GLU A 131 5.64 17.65 -3.90
N GLU A 132 5.12 16.92 -4.87
CA GLU A 132 5.75 16.72 -6.20
C GLU A 132 5.56 17.92 -7.16
N GLY A 133 4.82 18.96 -6.74
CA GLY A 133 4.51 20.11 -7.58
C GLY A 133 3.56 19.82 -8.74
N LEU A 134 2.79 18.73 -8.64
CA LEU A 134 1.80 18.29 -9.62
C LEU A 134 0.41 18.87 -9.32
N PRO A 135 -0.39 19.21 -10.34
CA PRO A 135 -1.75 19.69 -10.14
C PRO A 135 -2.70 18.55 -9.73
N VAL A 136 -3.69 18.84 -8.89
CA VAL A 136 -4.79 17.89 -8.60
C VAL A 136 -5.67 17.72 -9.84
N PRO A 137 -5.84 16.49 -10.37
CA PRO A 137 -6.69 16.22 -11.52
C PRO A 137 -8.14 16.66 -11.28
N GLU A 138 -8.82 17.15 -12.33
CA GLU A 138 -10.24 17.53 -12.21
C GLU A 138 -11.14 16.34 -11.87
N SER A 139 -10.78 15.13 -12.30
CA SER A 139 -11.49 13.89 -11.98
C SER A 139 -11.48 13.53 -10.49
N TRP A 140 -10.69 14.24 -9.67
CA TRP A 140 -10.59 14.04 -8.22
C TRP A 140 -11.39 15.08 -7.43
N ARG A 141 -12.02 16.05 -8.10
CA ARG A 141 -12.79 17.14 -7.47
C ARG A 141 -14.24 16.78 -7.22
#